data_AF-A0AAV9MRF7-F1
#
_entry.id   AF-A0AAV9MRF7-F1
#
_cell.length_a   1.000
_cell.length_b   1.000
_cell.length_c   1.000
_cell.angle_alpha   90.00
_cell.angle_beta   90.00
_cell.angle_gamma   90.00
#
_symmetry.space_group_name_H-M   'P 1'
#
loop_
_entity.id
_entity.type
_entity.pdbx_description
1 polymer ?
#
loop_
_entity_poly.entity_id
_entity_poly.type
_entity_poly.pdbx_seq_one_letter_code
_entity_poly.pdbx_strand_id
1 'polypeptide(L)'
;MGGRKRSSFYYDIWNVKYLSKIKWDDVTDEIAQRHAVREQKLALELSAAKRERDFYLTQVDKSCALSSIEERMKKKQKVQQESGVISDFPSDQFAPKVIRQFPQKKPVADQAGKIKPSLSKDVLAGVFGGQ
;
A
#
# COMPACT_ATOMS: atom_id res chain seq x y z
N MET A 1 49.76 0.54 -7.04
CA MET A 1 49.04 -0.72 -7.34
C MET A 1 49.81 -1.88 -6.73
N GLY A 2 49.44 -2.23 -5.51
CA GLY A 2 50.11 -3.20 -4.65
C GLY A 2 49.62 -2.92 -3.24
N GLY A 3 48.68 -3.73 -2.75
CA GLY A 3 48.07 -3.55 -1.44
C GLY A 3 49.08 -3.71 -0.30
N ARG A 4 48.61 -3.71 0.95
CA ARG A 4 49.47 -4.00 2.10
C ARG A 4 49.97 -5.44 2.00
N LYS A 5 51.25 -5.71 2.27
CA LYS A 5 51.85 -7.07 2.23
C LYS A 5 51.15 -8.10 3.12
N ARG A 6 50.42 -7.64 4.13
CA ARG A 6 49.60 -8.46 5.04
C ARG A 6 48.16 -8.72 4.57
N SER A 7 47.67 -8.05 3.52
CA SER A 7 46.32 -8.28 3.02
C SER A 7 46.27 -9.61 2.28
N SER A 8 45.17 -10.35 2.43
CA SER A 8 44.95 -11.63 1.73
C SER A 8 45.17 -11.54 0.21
N PHE A 9 44.79 -10.42 -0.40
CA PHE A 9 44.83 -10.20 -1.84
C PHE A 9 46.16 -9.67 -2.37
N TYR A 10 47.23 -9.64 -1.55
CA TYR A 10 48.49 -8.99 -1.93
C TYR A 10 49.13 -9.61 -3.18
N TYR A 11 49.08 -10.94 -3.32
CA TYR A 11 49.60 -11.65 -4.48
C TYR A 11 48.60 -11.69 -5.65
N ASP A 12 47.30 -11.63 -5.36
CA ASP A 12 46.23 -11.73 -6.36
C ASP A 12 46.13 -10.47 -7.24
N ILE A 13 46.50 -9.30 -6.71
CA ILE A 13 46.46 -8.03 -7.45
C ILE A 13 47.35 -8.08 -8.70
N TRP A 14 48.48 -8.79 -8.65
CA TRP A 14 49.34 -8.98 -9.83
C TRP A 14 48.67 -9.90 -10.87
N ASN A 15 47.95 -10.94 -10.44
CA ASN A 15 47.29 -11.88 -11.36
C ASN A 15 46.17 -11.22 -12.18
N VAL A 16 45.39 -10.32 -11.57
CA VAL A 16 44.28 -9.66 -12.28
C VAL A 16 44.78 -8.69 -13.36
N LYS A 17 45.95 -8.07 -13.17
CA LYS A 17 46.53 -7.14 -14.16
C LYS A 17 46.97 -7.85 -15.46
N TYR A 18 47.35 -9.12 -15.39
CA TYR A 18 47.89 -9.87 -16.53
C TYR A 18 46.94 -10.94 -17.07
N LEU A 19 45.66 -10.93 -16.69
CA LEU A 19 44.66 -11.80 -17.31
C LEU A 19 44.29 -11.25 -18.71
N SER A 20 44.66 -11.97 -19.76
CA SER A 20 44.53 -11.51 -21.17
C SER A 20 43.10 -11.32 -21.67
N LYS A 21 42.09 -11.68 -20.88
CA LYS A 21 40.67 -11.67 -21.27
C LYS A 21 39.78 -10.88 -20.32
N ILE A 22 40.32 -10.32 -19.24
CA ILE A 22 39.53 -9.55 -18.26
C ILE A 22 40.06 -8.12 -18.23
N LYS A 23 39.19 -7.17 -18.56
CA LYS A 23 39.49 -5.74 -18.40
C LYS A 23 38.98 -5.30 -17.04
N TRP A 24 39.74 -4.44 -16.37
CA TRP A 24 39.32 -3.83 -15.10
C TRP A 24 38.02 -3.04 -15.23
N ASP A 25 37.77 -2.47 -16.41
CA ASP A 25 36.56 -1.73 -16.74
C ASP A 25 35.32 -2.63 -16.62
N ASP A 26 35.37 -3.83 -17.21
CA ASP A 26 34.25 -4.79 -17.18
C ASP A 26 33.87 -5.19 -15.73
N VAL A 27 34.88 -5.37 -14.86
CA VAL A 27 34.67 -5.72 -13.44
C VAL A 27 34.08 -4.54 -12.66
N THR A 28 34.55 -3.32 -12.95
CA THR A 28 34.07 -2.10 -12.28
C THR A 28 32.65 -1.79 -12.73
N ASP A 29 32.37 -1.93 -14.01
CA ASP A 29 31.04 -1.78 -14.60
C ASP A 29 30.07 -2.79 -13.99
N GLU A 30 30.45 -4.07 -13.88
CA GLU A 30 29.59 -5.07 -13.23
C GLU A 30 29.28 -4.73 -11.77
N ILE A 31 30.27 -4.29 -11.00
CA ILE A 31 30.09 -3.84 -9.62
C ILE A 31 29.14 -2.64 -9.59
N ALA A 32 29.35 -1.62 -10.42
CA ALA A 32 28.50 -0.45 -10.50
C ALA A 32 27.05 -0.80 -10.86
N GLN A 33 26.84 -1.70 -11.83
CA GLN A 33 25.50 -2.20 -12.20
C GLN A 33 24.83 -2.91 -11.02
N ARG A 34 25.56 -3.78 -10.30
CA ARG A 34 25.03 -4.47 -9.11
C ARG A 34 24.63 -3.48 -8.00
N HIS A 35 25.44 -2.45 -7.76
CA HIS A 35 25.12 -1.37 -6.82
C HIS A 35 23.88 -0.60 -7.26
N ALA A 36 23.79 -0.19 -8.53
CA ALA A 36 22.66 0.54 -9.06
C ALA A 36 21.34 -0.25 -8.93
N VAL A 37 21.34 -1.54 -9.27
CA VAL A 37 20.17 -2.42 -9.11
C VAL A 37 19.76 -2.53 -7.65
N ARG A 38 20.72 -2.64 -6.72
CA ARG A 38 20.42 -2.69 -5.29
C ARG A 38 19.81 -1.39 -4.81
N GLU A 39 20.36 -0.25 -5.19
CA GLU A 39 19.84 1.07 -4.83
C GLU A 39 18.43 1.31 -5.38
N GLN A 40 18.17 0.90 -6.63
CA GLN A 40 16.84 0.96 -7.22
C GLN A 40 15.81 0.13 -6.45
N LYS A 41 16.17 -1.09 -6.04
CA LYS A 41 15.30 -1.94 -5.20
C LYS A 41 15.00 -1.28 -3.85
N LEU A 42 16.04 -0.80 -3.16
CA LEU A 42 15.89 -0.13 -1.87
C LEU A 42 15.04 1.15 -1.99
N ALA A 43 15.24 1.95 -3.04
CA ALA A 43 14.45 3.15 -3.28
C ALA A 43 12.96 2.81 -3.52
N LEU A 44 12.70 1.73 -4.25
CA LEU A 44 11.33 1.24 -4.48
C LEU A 44 10.68 0.80 -3.16
N GLU A 45 11.36 -0.01 -2.35
CA GLU A 45 10.88 -0.45 -1.04
C GLU A 45 10.61 0.74 -0.10
N LEU A 46 11.54 1.69 -0.02
CA LEU A 46 11.38 2.91 0.76
C LEU A 46 10.19 3.74 0.28
N SER A 47 9.98 3.84 -1.04
CA SER A 47 8.86 4.60 -1.60
C SER A 47 7.50 3.97 -1.28
N ALA A 48 7.42 2.63 -1.26
CA ALA A 48 6.22 1.89 -0.87
C ALA A 48 5.92 2.10 0.62
N ALA A 49 6.91 1.87 1.49
CA ALA A 49 6.78 2.07 2.93
C ALA A 49 6.41 3.51 3.29
N LYS A 50 7.00 4.50 2.59
CA LYS A 50 6.66 5.91 2.77
C LYS A 50 5.20 6.19 2.41
N ARG A 51 4.72 5.66 1.28
CA ARG A 51 3.32 5.82 0.86
C ARG A 51 2.35 5.24 1.89
N GLU A 52 2.65 4.06 2.43
CA GLU A 52 1.83 3.43 3.48
C GLU A 52 1.82 4.26 4.77
N ARG A 53 2.99 4.74 5.20
CA ARG A 53 3.13 5.59 6.38
C ARG A 53 2.38 6.91 6.25
N ASP A 54 2.54 7.59 5.13
CA ASP A 54 1.87 8.86 4.86
C ASP A 54 0.35 8.65 4.79
N PHE A 55 -0.11 7.56 4.18
CA PHE A 55 -1.53 7.18 4.19
C PHE A 55 -2.04 7.01 5.63
N TYR A 56 -1.34 6.24 6.47
CA TYR A 56 -1.74 6.04 7.87
C TYR A 56 -1.87 7.36 8.62
N LEU A 57 -0.87 8.25 8.53
CA LEU A 57 -0.92 9.56 9.19
C LEU A 57 -2.15 10.37 8.76
N THR A 58 -2.43 10.43 7.45
CA THR A 58 -3.60 11.16 6.96
C THR A 58 -4.92 10.59 7.47
N GLN A 59 -5.01 9.27 7.68
CA GLN A 59 -6.21 8.62 8.19
C GLN A 59 -6.38 8.84 9.70
N VAL A 60 -5.29 8.82 10.47
CA VAL A 60 -5.29 9.16 11.89
C VAL A 60 -5.75 10.60 12.11
N ASP A 61 -5.21 11.55 11.33
CA ASP A 61 -5.59 12.96 11.43
C ASP A 61 -7.08 13.16 11.14
N LYS A 62 -7.60 12.49 10.08
CA LYS A 62 -9.03 12.51 9.76
C LYS A 62 -9.86 11.92 10.89
N SER A 63 -9.45 10.78 11.47
CA SER A 63 -10.18 10.15 12.58
C SER A 63 -10.23 11.06 13.81
N CYS A 64 -9.13 11.72 14.15
CA CYS A 64 -9.06 12.66 15.27
C CYS A 64 -9.95 13.90 15.04
N ALA A 65 -9.99 14.40 13.80
CA ALA A 65 -10.90 15.49 13.43
C ALA A 65 -12.37 15.07 13.55
N LEU A 66 -12.72 13.87 13.05
CA LEU A 66 -14.08 13.34 13.13
C LEU A 66 -14.51 13.10 14.58
N SER A 67 -13.67 12.50 15.43
CA SER A 67 -13.99 12.28 16.84
C SER A 67 -14.24 13.60 17.58
N SER A 68 -13.42 14.61 17.31
CA SER A 68 -13.60 15.96 17.87
C SER A 68 -14.92 16.60 17.44
N ILE A 69 -15.35 16.39 16.19
CA ILE A 69 -16.65 16.85 15.70
C ILE A 69 -17.78 16.09 16.38
N GLU A 70 -17.71 14.77 16.45
CA GLU A 70 -18.72 13.93 17.11
C GLU A 70 -18.92 14.31 18.58
N GLU A 71 -17.83 14.57 19.32
CA GLU A 71 -17.90 15.03 20.71
C GLU A 71 -18.62 16.38 20.82
N ARG A 72 -18.32 17.33 19.92
CA ARG A 72 -19.00 18.64 19.88
C ARG A 72 -20.48 18.48 19.54
N MET A 73 -20.82 17.60 18.60
CA MET A 73 -22.20 17.31 18.21
C MET A 73 -23.00 16.66 19.35
N LYS A 74 -22.42 15.66 20.04
CA LYS A 74 -23.02 15.02 21.21
C LYS A 74 -23.29 16.01 22.34
N LYS A 75 -22.34 16.93 22.62
CA LYS A 75 -22.54 18.01 23.62
C LYS A 75 -23.69 18.91 23.22
N LYS A 76 -23.77 19.36 21.96
CA LYS A 76 -24.89 20.18 21.47
C LYS A 76 -26.23 19.46 21.53
N GLN A 77 -26.27 18.17 21.19
CA GLN A 77 -27.49 17.36 21.27
C GLN A 77 -27.97 17.20 22.72
N LYS A 78 -27.06 16.95 23.68
CA LYS A 78 -27.42 16.92 25.11
C LYS A 78 -28.01 18.25 25.58
N VAL A 79 -27.41 19.38 25.17
CA VAL A 79 -27.91 20.72 25.50
C VAL A 79 -29.30 21.00 24.90
N GLN A 80 -29.57 20.51 23.69
CA GLN A 80 -30.91 20.64 23.09
C GLN A 80 -31.95 19.73 23.75
N GLN A 81 -31.58 18.51 24.16
CA GLN A 81 -32.48 17.59 24.86
C GLN A 81 -32.83 18.10 26.27
N GLU A 82 -31.88 18.66 27.02
CA GLU A 82 -32.16 19.27 28.33
C GLU A 82 -32.99 20.56 28.25
N SER A 83 -33.02 21.22 27.09
CA SER A 83 -33.77 22.46 26.84
C SER A 83 -35.24 22.23 26.39
N GLY A 84 -35.71 20.98 26.28
CA GLY A 84 -37.14 20.67 26.16
C GLY A 84 -37.86 21.24 24.93
N VAL A 85 -37.23 21.27 23.75
CA VAL A 85 -37.91 21.58 22.47
C VAL A 85 -37.95 20.33 21.60
N ILE A 86 -39.13 19.70 21.53
CA ILE A 86 -39.44 18.65 20.54
C ILE A 86 -39.48 19.35 19.18
N SER A 87 -38.42 19.19 18.41
CA SER A 87 -38.45 19.46 16.98
C SER A 87 -37.99 18.20 16.27
N ASP A 88 -38.93 17.60 15.54
CA ASP A 88 -38.72 16.46 14.67
C ASP A 88 -37.72 16.83 13.57
N PHE A 89 -36.43 16.69 13.86
CA PHE A 89 -35.35 16.81 12.88
C PHE A 89 -34.90 15.39 12.49
N PRO A 90 -35.08 14.96 11.22
CA PRO A 90 -34.73 13.62 10.79
C PRO A 90 -33.21 13.40 10.91
N SER A 91 -32.83 12.34 11.61
CA SER A 91 -31.47 11.88 11.86
C SER A 91 -30.68 11.43 10.61
N ASP A 92 -31.25 11.57 9.40
CA ASP A 92 -30.71 11.04 8.15
C ASP A 92 -29.84 12.01 7.34
N GLN A 93 -29.46 13.18 7.89
CA GLN A 93 -28.72 14.20 7.14
C GLN A 93 -27.18 14.02 7.11
N PHE A 94 -26.63 12.90 7.59
CA PHE A 94 -25.17 12.75 7.75
C PHE A 94 -24.49 11.86 6.71
N ALA A 95 -25.21 11.34 5.71
CA ALA A 95 -24.54 10.86 4.49
C ALA A 95 -24.11 12.08 3.67
N PRO A 96 -22.87 12.14 3.12
CA PRO A 96 -22.45 13.25 2.28
C PRO A 96 -23.44 13.41 1.13
N LYS A 97 -24.21 14.51 1.15
CA LYS A 97 -25.24 14.78 0.17
C LYS A 97 -24.55 14.93 -1.18
N VAL A 98 -24.69 13.94 -2.06
CA VAL A 98 -24.06 13.93 -3.39
C VAL A 98 -24.69 15.05 -4.22
N ILE A 99 -24.03 16.20 -4.24
CA ILE A 99 -24.51 17.43 -4.91
C ILE A 99 -24.63 17.20 -6.43
N ARG A 100 -23.82 16.29 -6.99
CA ARG A 100 -23.79 15.99 -8.42
C ARG A 100 -23.65 14.50 -8.67
N GLN A 101 -24.58 13.93 -9.43
CA GLN A 101 -24.46 12.58 -9.96
C GLN A 101 -23.80 12.68 -11.35
N PHE A 102 -22.57 12.17 -11.47
CA PHE A 102 -21.89 12.09 -12.77
C PHE A 102 -22.25 10.75 -13.43
N PRO A 103 -22.68 10.72 -14.71
CA PRO A 103 -22.91 9.46 -15.41
C PRO A 103 -21.57 8.74 -15.60
N GLN A 104 -21.30 7.73 -14.77
CA GLN A 104 -20.12 6.88 -14.92
C GLN A 104 -20.39 5.80 -15.97
N LYS A 105 -19.48 5.66 -16.94
CA LYS A 105 -19.45 4.47 -17.81
C LYS A 105 -19.04 3.28 -16.96
N LYS A 106 -19.83 2.20 -16.99
CA LYS A 106 -19.47 0.96 -16.30
C LYS A 106 -18.16 0.42 -16.91
N PRO A 107 -17.19 -0.02 -16.10
CA PRO A 107 -15.99 -0.66 -16.63
C PRO A 107 -16.36 -1.91 -17.43
N VAL A 108 -15.59 -2.19 -18.48
CA VAL A 108 -15.75 -3.42 -19.28
C VAL A 108 -15.56 -4.61 -18.36
N ALA A 109 -16.56 -5.49 -18.29
CA ALA A 109 -16.51 -6.64 -17.41
C ALA A 109 -15.40 -7.60 -17.87
N ASP A 110 -14.42 -7.85 -17.00
CA ASP A 110 -13.49 -8.96 -17.16
C ASP A 110 -14.30 -10.26 -17.04
N GLN A 111 -14.58 -10.89 -18.18
CA GLN A 111 -15.28 -12.18 -18.24
C GLN A 111 -14.46 -13.34 -17.64
N ALA A 112 -13.25 -13.07 -17.15
CA ALA A 112 -12.35 -14.04 -16.53
C ALA A 112 -12.93 -14.75 -15.29
N GLY A 113 -13.97 -14.18 -14.66
CA GLY A 113 -14.64 -14.79 -13.51
C GLY A 113 -15.80 -15.74 -13.83
N LYS A 114 -16.26 -15.81 -15.09
CA LYS A 114 -17.50 -16.54 -15.44
C LYS A 114 -17.31 -18.04 -15.73
N ILE A 115 -16.08 -18.51 -15.82
CA ILE A 115 -15.78 -19.92 -16.09
C ILE A 115 -15.20 -20.57 -14.83
N LYS A 116 -15.97 -20.51 -13.74
CA LYS A 116 -15.85 -21.52 -12.68
C LYS A 116 -17.13 -22.34 -12.74
N PRO A 117 -17.08 -23.65 -13.03
CA PRO A 117 -18.25 -24.51 -12.90
C PRO A 117 -18.55 -24.64 -11.40
N SER A 118 -19.22 -23.64 -10.82
CA SER A 118 -19.72 -23.73 -9.45
C SER A 118 -21.03 -24.50 -9.48
N LEU A 119 -21.08 -25.64 -8.79
CA LEU A 119 -22.33 -26.32 -8.49
C LEU A 119 -23.27 -25.35 -7.77
N SER A 120 -24.59 -25.45 -8.03
CA SER A 120 -25.57 -24.56 -7.39
C SER A 120 -25.50 -24.71 -5.87
N LYS A 121 -25.77 -23.60 -5.16
CA LYS A 121 -25.73 -23.57 -3.69
C LYS A 121 -26.68 -24.60 -3.06
N ASP A 122 -27.81 -24.87 -3.71
CA ASP A 122 -28.80 -25.84 -3.26
C ASP A 122 -28.30 -27.29 -3.37
N VAL A 123 -27.51 -27.60 -4.40
CA VAL A 123 -26.88 -28.92 -4.55
C VAL A 123 -25.81 -29.13 -3.48
N LEU A 124 -25.01 -28.10 -3.19
CA LEU A 124 -24.02 -28.15 -2.12
C LEU A 124 -24.68 -28.27 -0.73
N ALA A 125 -25.80 -27.57 -0.51
CA ALA A 125 -26.56 -27.67 0.72
C ALA A 125 -27.17 -29.06 0.91
N GLY A 126 -27.65 -29.72 -0.15
CA GLY A 126 -28.19 -31.09 -0.06
C GLY A 126 -27.12 -32.16 0.22
N VAL A 127 -25.88 -31.98 -0.25
CA VAL A 127 -24.78 -32.94 -0.06
C VAL A 127 -24.07 -32.75 1.28
N PHE A 128 -23.88 -31.50 1.73
CA PHE A 128 -23.10 -31.18 2.93
C PHE A 128 -23.96 -30.77 4.13
N GLY A 129 -25.26 -30.55 3.96
CA GLY A 129 -26.16 -30.03 4.99
C GLY A 129 -26.99 -31.08 5.74
N GLY A 130 -26.46 -32.28 5.98
CA GLY A 130 -27.19 -33.36 6.67
C GLY A 130 -26.42 -34.08 7.77
N GLN A 131 -26.34 -33.49 8.97
CA GLN A 131 -26.91 -33.95 10.25
C GLN A 131 -26.49 -33.01 11.39
#